data_AF-A0A6I6G7V4-F1
#
_entry.id   AF-A0A6I6G7V4-F1
#
_cell.length_a   1.000
_cell.length_b   1.000
_cell.length_c   1.000
_cell.angle_alpha   90.00
_cell.angle_beta   90.00
_cell.angle_gamma   90.00
#
_symmetry.space_group_name_H-M   'P 1'
#
loop_
_entity.id
_entity.type
_entity.pdbx_description
1 polymer ?
#
loop_
_entity_poly.entity_id
_entity_poly.type
_entity_poly.pdbx_seq_one_letter_code
_entity_poly.pdbx_strand_id
1 'polypeptide(L)'
;MEGRYRQYKKTNKQPYRFHLPHNELLLLAGLWDTWQNGLQTFSIITCPANADVAPYHHRMPVLLTRKDGATWLSSNNTTELLQLLKPAPSGVLQCYPIHTLLNRASYDHPDIITPMQMLL
;
A
#
# COMPACT_ATOMS: atom_id res chain seq x y z
N MET A 1 -6.18 -30.34 -3.05
CA MET A 1 -6.72 -29.03 -3.46
C MET A 1 -5.94 -28.56 -4.67
N GLU A 2 -6.53 -28.59 -5.85
CA GLU A 2 -5.86 -28.21 -7.09
C GLU A 2 -5.74 -26.70 -7.20
N GLY A 3 -4.52 -26.19 -7.17
CA GLY A 3 -4.22 -24.77 -7.35
C GLY A 3 -4.36 -24.38 -8.81
N ARG A 4 -5.36 -23.56 -9.12
CA ARG A 4 -5.49 -22.93 -10.45
C ARG A 4 -4.48 -21.79 -10.57
N TYR A 5 -3.37 -22.01 -11.27
CA TYR A 5 -2.49 -20.92 -11.70
C TYR A 5 -3.17 -20.10 -12.78
N ARG A 6 -3.32 -18.78 -12.55
CA ARG A 6 -3.68 -17.81 -13.59
C ARG A 6 -2.42 -17.06 -14.01
N GLN A 7 -2.01 -17.21 -15.26
CA GLN A 7 -1.02 -16.31 -15.86
C GLN A 7 -1.70 -14.96 -16.14
N TYR A 8 -1.30 -13.92 -15.41
CA TYR A 8 -1.72 -12.56 -15.71
C TYR A 8 -0.85 -12.01 -16.84
N LYS A 9 -1.48 -11.60 -17.95
CA LYS A 9 -0.81 -10.89 -19.05
C LYS A 9 -0.22 -9.60 -18.48
N LYS A 10 1.10 -9.39 -18.58
CA LYS A 10 1.76 -8.15 -18.16
C LYS A 10 1.19 -7.00 -18.99
N THR A 11 0.26 -6.26 -18.41
CA THR A 11 -0.18 -4.98 -18.95
C THR A 11 0.83 -3.94 -18.49
N ASN A 12 1.36 -3.15 -19.43
CA ASN A 12 2.35 -2.12 -19.17
C ASN A 12 1.66 -0.91 -18.50
N LYS A 13 1.16 -1.10 -17.28
CA LYS A 13 0.40 -0.08 -16.54
C LYS A 13 1.35 1.01 -16.06
N GLN A 14 0.92 2.26 -16.23
CA GLN A 14 1.56 3.43 -15.67
C GLN A 14 1.59 3.31 -14.13
N PRO A 15 2.77 3.25 -13.49
CA PRO A 15 2.85 3.29 -12.04
C PRO A 15 2.60 4.71 -11.51
N TYR A 16 1.99 4.78 -10.33
CA TYR A 16 1.73 6.03 -9.61
C TYR A 16 2.33 5.94 -8.22
N ARG A 17 2.94 7.04 -7.77
CA ARG A 17 3.35 7.19 -6.38
C ARG A 17 2.23 7.86 -5.60
N PHE A 18 1.75 7.19 -4.56
CA PHE A 18 0.83 7.77 -3.57
C PHE A 18 1.61 8.24 -2.35
N HIS A 19 1.27 9.40 -1.82
CA HIS A 19 1.91 9.97 -0.63
C HIS A 19 0.95 10.88 0.14
N LEU A 20 1.28 11.14 1.41
CA LEU A 20 0.62 12.18 2.20
C LEU A 20 1.17 13.57 1.83
N PRO A 21 0.44 14.66 2.13
CA PRO A 21 0.96 16.02 2.06
C PRO A 21 2.30 16.15 2.79
N HIS A 22 3.15 17.06 2.33
CA HIS A 22 4.50 17.28 2.88
C HIS A 22 5.40 16.03 2.90
N ASN A 23 5.04 15.00 2.12
CA ASN A 23 5.78 13.76 2.01
C ASN A 23 5.90 12.99 3.35
N GLU A 24 4.87 13.08 4.20
CA GLU A 24 4.82 12.36 5.48
C GLU A 24 4.77 10.84 5.29
N LEU A 25 5.20 10.11 6.33
CA LEU A 25 5.20 8.64 6.33
C LEU A 25 3.78 8.08 6.40
N LEU A 26 3.52 7.08 5.55
CA LEU A 26 2.32 6.26 5.62
C LEU A 26 2.48 5.19 6.71
N LEU A 27 1.56 5.12 7.66
CA LEU A 27 1.45 4.00 8.60
C LEU A 27 0.44 3.01 8.04
N LEU A 28 0.86 1.77 7.84
CA LEU A 28 0.04 0.72 7.23
C LEU A 28 -0.28 -0.34 8.28
N ALA A 29 -1.56 -0.73 8.40
CA ALA A 29 -1.91 -1.87 9.23
C ALA A 29 -1.32 -3.16 8.65
N GLY A 30 -0.68 -3.95 9.50
CA GLY A 30 -0.03 -5.19 9.08
C GLY A 30 -0.07 -6.24 10.18
N LEU A 31 0.01 -7.49 9.75
CA LEU A 31 0.20 -8.66 10.60
C LEU A 31 1.60 -9.19 10.39
N TRP A 32 2.21 -9.75 11.41
CA TRP A 32 3.49 -10.42 11.31
C TRP A 32 3.46 -11.73 12.09
N ASP A 33 4.28 -12.68 11.66
CA ASP A 33 4.45 -13.95 12.34
C ASP A 33 5.84 -14.53 12.06
N THR A 34 6.24 -15.51 12.86
CA THR A 34 7.49 -16.25 12.70
C THR A 34 7.22 -17.66 12.19
N TRP A 35 7.79 -18.01 11.04
CA TRP A 35 7.71 -19.36 10.50
C TRP A 35 8.52 -20.36 11.34
N GLN A 36 8.26 -21.65 11.18
CA GLN A 36 8.91 -22.73 11.96
C GLN A 36 10.44 -22.71 11.91
N ASN A 37 11.03 -22.18 10.84
CA ASN A 37 12.48 -22.06 10.66
C ASN A 37 13.06 -20.74 11.22
N GLY A 38 12.27 -19.97 11.98
CA GLY A 38 12.65 -18.66 12.53
C GLY A 38 12.51 -17.49 11.56
N LEU A 39 12.02 -17.71 10.33
CA LEU A 39 11.81 -16.61 9.38
C LEU A 39 10.65 -15.71 9.82
N GLN A 40 10.95 -14.46 10.12
CA GLN A 40 9.93 -13.44 10.40
C GLN A 40 9.37 -12.88 9.09
N THR A 41 8.06 -12.92 8.96
CA THR A 41 7.35 -12.38 7.79
C THR A 41 6.23 -11.46 8.22
N PHE A 42 5.82 -10.57 7.33
CA PHE A 42 4.67 -9.71 7.56
C PHE A 42 3.80 -9.62 6.31
N SER A 43 2.55 -9.22 6.51
CA SER A 43 1.58 -8.95 5.46
C SER A 43 0.89 -7.61 5.74
N ILE A 44 0.69 -6.82 4.70
CA ILE A 44 -0.05 -5.56 4.77
C ILE A 44 -1.54 -5.86 4.60
N ILE A 45 -2.36 -5.35 5.52
CA ILE A 45 -3.81 -5.45 5.42
C ILE A 45 -4.30 -4.40 4.43
N THR A 46 -5.25 -4.80 3.58
CA THR A 46 -5.86 -3.92 2.58
C THR A 46 -7.37 -3.88 2.72
N CYS A 47 -7.96 -2.79 2.26
CA CYS A 47 -9.40 -2.56 2.19
C CYS A 47 -9.80 -2.14 0.76
N PRO A 48 -11.11 -1.95 0.48
CA PRO A 48 -11.56 -1.30 -0.74
C PRO A 48 -10.89 0.07 -0.92
N ALA A 49 -10.63 0.46 -2.16
CA ALA A 49 -10.08 1.78 -2.46
C ALA A 49 -11.09 2.90 -2.11
N ASN A 50 -10.59 4.01 -1.57
CA ASN A 50 -11.32 5.27 -1.43
C ASN A 50 -11.32 6.04 -2.77
N ALA A 51 -11.89 7.25 -2.79
CA ALA A 51 -11.99 8.05 -4.01
C ALA A 51 -10.63 8.49 -4.58
N ASP A 52 -9.58 8.58 -3.75
CA ASP A 52 -8.24 8.97 -4.19
C ASP A 52 -7.57 7.83 -4.99
N VAL A 53 -7.82 6.58 -4.62
CA VAL A 53 -7.14 5.39 -5.16
C VAL A 53 -7.99 4.66 -6.21
N ALA A 54 -9.32 4.73 -6.11
CA ALA A 54 -10.25 4.00 -7.00
C ALA A 54 -10.01 4.21 -8.51
N PRO A 55 -9.61 5.41 -9.00
CA PRO A 55 -9.28 5.60 -10.41
C PRO A 55 -8.09 4.74 -10.90
N TYR A 56 -7.22 4.30 -9.98
CA TYR A 56 -5.97 3.61 -10.29
C TYR A 56 -6.01 2.12 -9.91
N HIS A 57 -6.68 1.77 -8.80
CA HIS A 57 -6.80 0.40 -8.32
C HIS A 57 -8.02 0.22 -7.41
N HIS A 58 -8.61 -0.98 -7.40
CA HIS A 58 -9.83 -1.31 -6.64
C HIS A 58 -9.58 -1.57 -5.13
N ARG A 59 -8.32 -1.71 -4.73
CA ARG A 59 -7.88 -1.95 -3.34
C ARG A 59 -6.80 -0.95 -2.95
N MET A 60 -6.75 -0.62 -1.66
CA MET A 60 -5.68 0.17 -1.05
C MET A 60 -5.25 -0.46 0.29
N PRO A 61 -4.05 -0.14 0.81
CA PRO A 61 -3.69 -0.46 2.19
C PRO A 61 -4.62 0.21 3.21
N VAL A 62 -4.81 -0.42 4.36
CA VAL A 62 -5.41 0.25 5.52
C VAL A 62 -4.39 1.25 6.09
N LEU A 63 -4.67 2.54 5.94
CA LEU A 63 -3.83 3.60 6.50
C LEU A 63 -4.25 3.92 7.93
N LEU A 64 -3.28 4.01 8.83
CA LEU A 64 -3.49 4.36 10.22
C LEU A 64 -3.06 5.81 10.47
N THR A 65 -3.82 6.53 11.28
CA THR A 65 -3.32 7.78 11.87
C THR A 65 -2.24 7.44 12.91
N ARG A 66 -1.47 8.44 13.39
CA ARG A 66 -0.51 8.19 14.49
C ARG A 66 -1.19 7.62 15.74
N LYS A 67 -2.39 8.11 16.06
CA LYS A 67 -3.19 7.62 17.18
C LYS A 67 -3.62 6.17 16.97
N ASP A 68 -4.20 5.87 15.80
CA ASP A 68 -4.66 4.52 15.49
C ASP A 68 -3.49 3.54 15.36
N GLY A 69 -2.32 4.01 14.92
CA GLY A 69 -1.08 3.24 14.91
C GLY A 69 -0.61 2.86 16.31
N ALA A 70 -0.73 3.77 17.28
CA ALA A 70 -0.46 3.44 18.67
C ALA A 70 -1.45 2.39 19.21
N THR A 71 -2.75 2.60 18.96
CA THR A 71 -3.79 1.61 19.30
C THR A 71 -3.53 0.25 18.66
N TRP A 72 -3.14 0.22 17.38
CA TRP A 72 -2.84 -1.00 16.62
C TRP A 72 -1.71 -1.81 17.24
N LEU A 73 -0.70 -1.14 17.79
CA LEU A 73 0.47 -1.79 18.39
C LEU A 73 0.24 -2.22 19.85
N SER A 74 -0.67 -1.57 20.59
CA SER A 74 -0.82 -1.78 22.03
C SER A 74 -2.11 -2.46 22.46
N SER A 75 -3.17 -2.41 21.65
CA SER A 75 -4.47 -2.94 22.05
C SER A 75 -4.53 -4.46 21.84
N ASN A 76 -5.08 -5.16 22.84
CA ASN A 76 -5.48 -6.57 22.74
C ASN A 76 -6.99 -6.73 22.52
N ASN A 77 -7.73 -5.62 22.32
CA ASN A 77 -9.15 -5.65 22.07
C ASN A 77 -9.43 -5.83 20.57
N THR A 78 -9.73 -7.07 20.18
CA THR A 78 -10.03 -7.41 18.78
C THR A 78 -11.12 -6.54 18.17
N THR A 79 -12.17 -6.20 18.92
CA THR A 79 -13.26 -5.37 18.40
C THR A 79 -12.80 -3.97 18.05
N GLU A 80 -11.94 -3.37 18.88
CA GLU A 80 -11.33 -2.06 18.62
C GLU A 80 -10.43 -2.11 17.38
N LEU A 81 -9.57 -3.13 17.29
CA LEU A 81 -8.65 -3.30 16.16
C LEU A 81 -9.40 -3.49 14.83
N LEU A 82 -10.49 -4.27 14.83
CA LEU A 82 -11.30 -4.49 13.62
C LEU A 82 -11.96 -3.19 13.13
N GLN A 83 -12.28 -2.24 14.01
CA GLN A 83 -12.85 -0.94 13.61
C GLN A 83 -11.84 -0.03 12.87
N LEU A 84 -10.55 -0.31 12.98
CA LEU A 84 -9.48 0.40 12.27
C LEU A 84 -9.33 -0.08 10.82
N LEU A 85 -9.86 -1.26 10.47
CA LEU A 85 -9.68 -1.91 9.16
C LEU A 85 -10.62 -1.35 8.08
N LYS A 86 -10.49 -0.06 7.79
CA LYS A 86 -11.32 0.67 6.84
C LYS A 86 -10.49 1.59 5.93
N PRO A 87 -11.03 2.03 4.78
CA PRO A 87 -10.35 2.99 3.93
C PRO A 87 -10.10 4.29 4.69
N ALA A 88 -8.97 4.94 4.40
CA ALA A 88 -8.72 6.28 4.88
C ALA A 88 -9.76 7.26 4.28
N PRO A 89 -10.06 8.39 4.97
CA PRO A 89 -10.87 9.45 4.38
C PRO A 89 -10.33 9.85 3.00
N SER A 90 -11.21 10.11 2.04
CA SER A 90 -10.78 10.65 0.73
C SER A 90 -10.22 12.06 0.89
N GLY A 91 -9.34 12.48 -0.02
CA GLY A 91 -8.68 13.78 -0.02
C GLY A 91 -7.40 13.84 0.81
N VAL A 92 -6.98 12.72 1.43
CA VAL A 92 -5.75 12.67 2.24
C VAL A 92 -4.53 12.25 1.44
N LEU A 93 -4.72 11.55 0.32
CA LEU A 93 -3.62 11.09 -0.54
C LEU A 93 -3.47 11.98 -1.76
N GLN A 94 -2.23 12.31 -2.07
CA GLN A 94 -1.80 12.87 -3.34
C GLN A 94 -1.12 11.78 -4.17
N CYS A 95 -1.20 11.90 -5.50
CA CYS A 95 -0.46 11.00 -6.37
C CYS A 95 0.01 11.66 -7.65
N TYR A 96 1.06 11.08 -8.24
CA TYR A 96 1.60 11.49 -9.53
C TYR A 96 2.21 10.29 -10.27
N PRO A 97 2.24 10.31 -11.61
CA PRO A 97 2.84 9.23 -12.41
C PRO A 97 4.36 9.19 -12.24
N ILE A 98 4.92 7.98 -12.16
CA ILE A 98 6.37 7.73 -12.04
C ILE A 98 6.88 6.81 -13.15
N HIS A 99 8.20 6.63 -13.26
CA HIS A 99 8.77 5.86 -14.36
C HIS A 99 8.35 4.38 -14.33
N THR A 100 8.01 3.83 -15.50
CA THR A 100 7.71 2.40 -15.70
C THR A 100 8.86 1.46 -15.38
N LEU A 101 10.09 1.96 -15.15
CA LEU A 101 11.24 1.18 -14.73
C LEU A 101 11.01 0.52 -13.36
N LEU A 102 10.03 0.99 -12.58
CA LEU A 102 9.60 0.34 -11.33
C LEU A 102 9.19 -1.13 -11.56
N ASN A 103 8.71 -1.47 -12.77
CA ASN A 103 8.34 -2.84 -13.11
C ASN A 103 9.56 -3.76 -13.33
N ARG A 104 10.78 -3.22 -13.32
CA ARG A 104 12.04 -3.95 -13.38
C ARG A 104 12.60 -4.06 -11.96
N ALA A 105 12.42 -5.23 -11.34
CA ALA A 105 12.85 -5.48 -9.96
C ALA A 105 14.34 -5.24 -9.67
N SER A 106 15.20 -5.26 -10.70
CA SER A 106 16.63 -4.95 -10.58
C SER A 106 16.97 -3.46 -10.61
N TYR A 107 15.98 -2.57 -10.79
CA TYR A 107 16.18 -1.13 -10.87
C TYR A 107 15.86 -0.50 -9.50
N ASP A 108 16.91 -0.15 -8.76
CA ASP A 108 16.84 0.46 -7.43
C ASP A 108 17.64 1.75 -7.41
N HIS A 109 17.01 2.83 -7.89
CA HIS A 109 17.62 4.14 -8.00
C HIS A 109 16.60 5.22 -7.57
N PRO A 110 17.01 6.28 -6.85
CA PRO A 110 16.09 7.26 -6.25
C PRO A 110 15.22 8.01 -7.27
N ASP A 111 15.63 8.08 -8.53
CA ASP A 111 14.84 8.72 -9.60
C ASP A 111 13.54 7.96 -9.92
N ILE A 112 13.39 6.72 -9.46
CA ILE A 112 12.21 5.90 -9.73
C ILE A 112 10.93 6.49 -9.15
N ILE A 113 11.05 7.33 -8.12
CA ILE A 113 9.92 8.03 -7.47
C ILE A 113 9.78 9.48 -7.93
N THR A 114 10.62 9.96 -8.85
CA THR A 114 10.52 11.31 -9.39
C THR A 114 9.29 11.44 -10.30
N PRO A 115 8.53 12.55 -10.22
CA PRO A 115 7.42 12.77 -11.14
C PRO A 115 7.90 12.72 -12.59
N MET A 116 7.18 12.00 -13.44
CA MET A 116 7.40 12.11 -14.87
C MET A 116 7.08 13.54 -15.32
N GLN A 117 8.03 14.19 -16.01
CA GLN A 117 7.73 15.42 -16.72
C GLN A 117 6.71 15.09 -17.81
N MET A 118 5.52 15.67 -17.68
CA MET A 118 4.56 15.68 -18.77
C MET A 118 5.19 16.56 -19.85
N LEU A 119 5.60 15.96 -20.97
CA LEU A 119 5.88 16.72 -22.18
C LEU A 119 4.57 17.44 -22.54
N LEU A 120 4.59 18.77 -22.44
CA LEU A 120 3.54 19.65 -22.93
C LEU A 120 3.44 19.55 -24.46
#